data_AF-A0A954XCQ0-F1
#
_entry.id   AF-A0A954XCQ0-F1
#
_cell.length_a   1.000
_cell.length_b   1.000
_cell.length_c   1.000
_cell.angle_alpha   90.00
_cell.angle_beta   90.00
_cell.angle_gamma   90.00
#
_symmetry.space_group_name_H-M   'P 1'
#
loop_
_entity.id
_entity.type
_entity.pdbx_description
1 polymer ?
#
loop_
_entity_poly.entity_id
_entity_poly.type
_entity_poly.pdbx_seq_one_letter_code
_entity_poly.pdbx_strand_id
1 'polypeptide(L)'
;AKRHLLQGPIDDAFMGPFLVVTPQGSSRHAALDKWVNMEVDHLRSRWQALFRGQMREKPADQVTEEDVRRYHLILWGDDQSNEWIARVLPKLPIQWNASQVAIAGKEYDAKSHVPTLIYPNPLNPRRYVVLNSGPTFREAHDRTNSLQNPKLPDWAVLDMNQPPNDEFAGRVVEAGFFDEHWQPHGK
;
A
#
# COMPACT_ATOMS: atom_id res chain seq x y z
N ALA A 1 -0.87 7.99 -18.35
CA ALA A 1 0.32 8.76 -17.99
C ALA A 1 0.16 9.38 -16.61
N LYS A 2 1.26 9.71 -15.92
CA LYS A 2 1.24 10.54 -14.71
C LYS A 2 0.69 11.93 -15.05
N ARG A 3 0.01 12.55 -14.09
CA ARG A 3 -0.60 13.87 -14.23
C ARG A 3 -0.79 14.48 -12.86
N HIS A 4 -1.03 15.79 -12.80
CA HIS A 4 -1.27 16.48 -11.53
C HIS A 4 -2.36 15.79 -10.66
N LEU A 5 -2.04 15.61 -9.37
CA LEU A 5 -2.80 14.86 -8.36
C LEU A 5 -2.95 13.35 -8.63
N LEU A 6 -2.17 12.82 -9.58
CA LEU A 6 -2.06 11.42 -9.99
C LEU A 6 -0.63 11.14 -10.52
N GLN A 7 0.39 11.31 -9.68
CA GLN A 7 1.81 11.14 -10.02
C GLN A 7 2.67 10.34 -9.02
N GLY A 8 2.13 9.96 -7.86
CA GLY A 8 2.90 9.36 -6.75
C GLY A 8 3.74 10.40 -5.98
N PRO A 9 4.54 9.98 -4.97
CA PRO A 9 4.77 8.61 -4.48
C PRO A 9 3.60 8.07 -3.63
N ILE A 10 3.79 6.95 -2.91
CA ILE A 10 2.74 6.29 -2.10
C ILE A 10 1.91 7.29 -1.26
N ASP A 11 2.58 8.23 -0.60
CA ASP A 11 1.93 9.22 0.27
C ASP A 11 0.99 10.19 -0.47
N ASP A 12 1.10 10.34 -1.80
CA ASP A 12 0.24 11.22 -2.59
C ASP A 12 -1.25 10.80 -2.50
N ALA A 13 -1.52 9.52 -2.22
CA ALA A 13 -2.88 9.02 -1.97
C ALA A 13 -3.55 9.64 -0.74
N PHE A 14 -2.79 10.22 0.20
CA PHE A 14 -3.34 10.83 1.42
C PHE A 14 -3.58 12.34 1.28
N MET A 15 -3.26 12.92 0.11
CA MET A 15 -3.56 14.31 -0.23
C MET A 15 -5.01 14.53 -0.72
N GLY A 16 -5.78 13.45 -0.83
CA GLY A 16 -7.19 13.48 -1.22
C GLY A 16 -8.07 12.59 -0.32
N PRO A 17 -9.39 12.53 -0.58
CA PRO A 17 -10.28 11.64 0.15
C PRO A 17 -9.87 10.17 -0.07
N PHE A 18 -9.60 9.44 1.01
CA PHE A 18 -9.26 8.02 0.97
C PHE A 18 -10.15 7.20 1.92
N LEU A 19 -10.18 5.89 1.67
CA LEU A 19 -10.81 4.86 2.47
C LEU A 19 -9.81 3.73 2.68
N VAL A 20 -9.54 3.39 3.95
CA VAL A 20 -8.78 2.19 4.31
C VAL A 20 -9.69 0.98 4.20
N VAL A 21 -9.22 -0.05 3.49
CA VAL A 21 -9.95 -1.29 3.26
C VAL A 21 -9.16 -2.43 3.89
N THR A 22 -9.67 -2.94 5.00
CA THR A 22 -9.04 -4.05 5.73
C THR A 22 -9.42 -5.41 5.13
N PRO A 23 -8.56 -6.42 5.29
CA PRO A 23 -8.84 -7.75 4.79
C PRO A 23 -10.08 -8.37 5.46
N GLN A 24 -10.74 -9.26 4.73
CA GLN A 24 -11.77 -10.17 5.18
C GLN A 24 -11.27 -11.61 5.03
N GLY A 25 -11.18 -12.34 6.15
CA GLY A 25 -10.63 -13.69 6.17
C GLY A 25 -9.10 -13.73 6.19
N SER A 26 -8.54 -14.90 5.90
CA SER A 26 -7.09 -15.14 5.94
C SER A 26 -6.44 -14.94 4.58
N SER A 27 -5.26 -14.33 4.59
CA SER A 27 -4.39 -14.22 3.43
C SER A 27 -3.79 -15.59 3.09
N ARG A 28 -3.09 -15.68 1.95
CA ARG A 28 -2.41 -16.90 1.50
C ARG A 28 -1.39 -17.42 2.49
N HIS A 29 -0.77 -16.52 3.25
CA HIS A 29 0.29 -16.82 4.20
C HIS A 29 0.01 -16.18 5.56
N ALA A 30 0.13 -16.97 6.63
CA ALA A 30 -0.06 -16.48 8.00
C ALA A 30 0.94 -15.37 8.40
N ALA A 31 2.13 -15.36 7.80
CA ALA A 31 3.11 -14.29 7.99
C ALA A 31 2.57 -12.94 7.48
N LEU A 32 1.88 -12.94 6.34
CA LEU A 32 1.24 -11.75 5.79
C LEU A 32 0.10 -11.27 6.69
N ASP A 33 -0.77 -12.18 7.17
CA ASP A 33 -1.85 -11.81 8.11
C ASP A 33 -1.30 -11.14 9.37
N LYS A 34 -0.23 -11.72 9.95
CA LYS A 34 0.42 -11.15 11.13
C LYS A 34 0.96 -9.75 10.85
N TRP A 35 1.64 -9.58 9.71
CA TRP A 35 2.23 -8.30 9.32
C TRP A 35 1.16 -7.24 9.04
N VAL A 36 0.13 -7.58 8.27
CA VAL A 36 -0.98 -6.67 7.92
C VAL A 36 -1.72 -6.20 9.16
N ASN A 37 -2.09 -7.10 10.08
CA ASN A 37 -2.81 -6.72 11.29
C ASN A 37 -2.01 -5.73 12.14
N MET A 38 -0.73 -5.99 12.33
CA MET A 38 0.18 -5.12 13.07
C MET A 38 0.34 -3.75 12.38
N GLU A 39 0.51 -3.71 11.06
CA GLU A 39 0.68 -2.44 10.34
C GLU A 39 -0.61 -1.63 10.21
N VAL A 40 -1.78 -2.28 10.12
CA VAL A 40 -3.07 -1.59 10.18
C VAL A 40 -3.30 -0.99 11.58
N ASP A 41 -2.98 -1.73 12.65
CA ASP A 41 -3.06 -1.21 14.02
C ASP A 41 -2.09 -0.05 14.26
N HIS A 42 -0.86 -0.17 13.74
CA HIS A 42 0.12 0.91 13.74
C HIS A 42 -0.41 2.14 13.00
N LEU A 43 -0.95 1.97 11.78
CA LEU A 43 -1.55 3.03 11.00
C LEU A 43 -2.69 3.73 11.77
N ARG A 44 -3.59 2.99 12.42
CA ARG A 44 -4.67 3.56 13.25
C ARG A 44 -4.11 4.47 14.35
N SER A 45 -3.15 3.95 15.12
CA SER A 45 -2.51 4.67 16.23
C SER A 45 -1.80 5.93 15.74
N ARG A 46 -0.96 5.79 14.69
CA ARG A 46 -0.25 6.90 14.06
C ARG A 46 -1.19 7.96 13.52
N TRP A 47 -2.25 7.54 12.84
CA TRP A 47 -3.19 8.45 12.23
C TRP A 47 -3.86 9.34 13.29
N GLN A 48 -4.31 8.71 14.38
CA GLN A 48 -4.89 9.43 15.51
C GLN A 48 -3.88 10.37 16.19
N ALA A 49 -2.66 9.91 16.42
CA ALA A 49 -1.63 10.69 17.11
C ALA A 49 -1.19 11.93 16.31
N LEU A 50 -0.97 11.78 15.00
CA LEU A 50 -0.42 12.84 14.16
C LEU A 50 -1.47 13.73 13.52
N PHE A 51 -2.53 13.14 12.99
CA PHE A 51 -3.56 13.88 12.24
C PHE A 51 -4.80 14.21 13.07
N ARG A 52 -4.83 13.79 14.35
CA ARG A 52 -5.89 14.12 15.33
C ARG A 52 -7.30 13.78 14.84
N GLY A 53 -7.44 12.64 14.19
CA GLY A 53 -8.72 12.16 13.68
C GLY A 53 -8.78 10.65 13.59
N GLN A 54 -9.98 10.11 13.36
CA GLN A 54 -10.16 8.71 13.01
C GLN A 54 -10.12 8.57 11.48
N MET A 55 -9.39 7.57 10.99
CA MET A 55 -9.36 7.27 9.56
C MET A 55 -10.69 6.63 9.14
N ARG A 56 -11.12 6.88 7.90
CA ARG A 56 -12.25 6.14 7.32
C ARG A 56 -11.77 4.74 7.00
N GLU A 57 -12.45 3.76 7.55
CA GLU A 57 -12.09 2.35 7.40
C GLU A 57 -13.34 1.51 7.16
N LYS A 58 -13.24 0.50 6.30
CA LYS A 58 -14.23 -0.57 6.12
C LYS A 58 -13.53 -1.91 5.89
N PRO A 59 -14.09 -3.03 6.35
CA PRO A 59 -13.67 -4.34 5.85
C PRO A 59 -14.04 -4.48 4.38
N ALA A 60 -13.29 -5.30 3.64
CA ALA A 60 -13.43 -5.45 2.19
C ALA A 60 -14.87 -5.73 1.72
N ASP A 61 -15.62 -6.55 2.47
CA ASP A 61 -17.00 -6.96 2.17
C ASP A 61 -18.07 -5.87 2.41
N GLN A 62 -17.69 -4.73 3.00
CA GLN A 62 -18.57 -3.58 3.22
C GLN A 62 -18.27 -2.40 2.30
N VAL A 63 -17.21 -2.49 1.49
CA VAL A 63 -16.88 -1.48 0.50
C VAL A 63 -17.86 -1.58 -0.66
N THR A 64 -18.27 -0.42 -1.18
CA THR A 64 -19.24 -0.32 -2.27
C THR A 64 -18.64 0.35 -3.49
N GLU A 65 -19.30 0.19 -4.64
CA GLU A 65 -18.96 0.94 -5.86
C GLU A 65 -19.03 2.47 -5.67
N GLU A 66 -19.86 2.96 -4.75
CA GLU A 66 -19.89 4.39 -4.39
C GLU A 66 -18.62 4.82 -3.66
N ASP A 67 -18.08 3.97 -2.79
CA ASP A 67 -16.80 4.24 -2.13
C ASP A 67 -15.66 4.33 -3.17
N VAL A 68 -15.64 3.43 -4.15
CA VAL A 68 -14.66 3.43 -5.27
C VAL A 68 -14.75 4.70 -6.12
N ARG A 69 -15.96 5.24 -6.30
CA ARG A 69 -16.14 6.53 -7.00
C ARG A 69 -15.59 7.71 -6.18
N ARG A 70 -15.79 7.69 -4.87
CA ARG A 70 -15.51 8.83 -3.98
C ARG A 70 -14.05 8.89 -3.53
N TYR A 71 -13.43 7.76 -3.22
CA TYR A 71 -12.19 7.69 -2.47
C TYR A 71 -11.04 7.06 -3.26
N HIS A 72 -9.81 7.42 -2.89
CA HIS A 72 -8.65 6.55 -3.04
C HIS A 72 -8.83 5.32 -2.15
N LEU A 73 -8.44 4.14 -2.64
CA LEU A 73 -8.57 2.91 -1.85
C LEU A 73 -7.20 2.52 -1.30
N ILE A 74 -7.08 2.43 0.01
CA ILE A 74 -5.88 1.94 0.69
C ILE A 74 -6.14 0.49 1.08
N LEU A 75 -5.71 -0.44 0.24
CA LEU A 75 -6.07 -1.85 0.30
C LEU A 75 -4.99 -2.63 1.07
N TRP A 76 -5.41 -3.35 2.10
CA TRP A 76 -4.53 -4.21 2.92
C TRP A 76 -4.87 -5.69 2.70
N GLY A 77 -3.85 -6.56 2.76
CA GLY A 77 -3.98 -8.00 2.53
C GLY A 77 -3.41 -8.43 1.18
N ASP A 78 -3.94 -9.54 0.66
CA ASP A 78 -3.67 -10.04 -0.69
C ASP A 78 -4.99 -10.26 -1.47
N ASP A 79 -4.90 -10.86 -2.65
CA ASP A 79 -6.06 -11.18 -3.48
C ASP A 79 -6.96 -12.29 -2.92
N GLN A 80 -6.53 -12.98 -1.85
CA GLN A 80 -7.36 -13.95 -1.15
C GLN A 80 -8.12 -13.30 0.00
N SER A 81 -7.46 -12.46 0.79
CA SER A 81 -8.06 -11.82 1.95
C SER A 81 -8.74 -10.49 1.63
N ASN A 82 -8.57 -9.93 0.44
CA ASN A 82 -9.22 -8.68 0.06
C ASN A 82 -9.72 -8.71 -1.39
N GLU A 83 -11.05 -8.80 -1.57
CA GLU A 83 -11.66 -8.90 -2.89
C GLU A 83 -11.35 -7.69 -3.79
N TRP A 84 -11.06 -6.51 -3.23
CA TRP A 84 -10.70 -5.33 -4.01
C TRP A 84 -9.29 -5.43 -4.55
N ILE A 85 -8.37 -6.07 -3.82
CA ILE A 85 -7.04 -6.43 -4.33
C ILE A 85 -7.22 -7.43 -5.48
N ALA A 86 -8.05 -8.47 -5.31
CA ALA A 86 -8.33 -9.44 -6.37
C ALA A 86 -8.83 -8.80 -7.68
N ARG A 87 -9.68 -7.76 -7.58
CA ARG A 87 -10.23 -7.04 -8.74
C ARG A 87 -9.20 -6.17 -9.47
N VAL A 88 -8.27 -5.56 -8.74
CA VAL A 88 -7.32 -4.59 -9.35
C VAL A 88 -5.98 -5.23 -9.71
N LEU A 89 -5.52 -6.23 -8.95
CA LEU A 89 -4.20 -6.84 -9.08
C LEU A 89 -3.86 -7.30 -10.51
N PRO A 90 -4.77 -7.94 -11.28
CA PRO A 90 -4.48 -8.34 -12.66
C PRO A 90 -4.19 -7.20 -13.63
N LYS A 91 -4.47 -5.94 -13.24
CA LYS A 91 -4.28 -4.72 -14.04
C LYS A 91 -3.16 -3.83 -13.50
N LEU A 92 -2.49 -4.24 -12.42
CA LEU A 92 -1.33 -3.55 -11.88
C LEU A 92 -0.06 -4.05 -12.57
N PRO A 93 1.01 -3.25 -12.63
CA PRO A 93 2.26 -3.66 -13.28
C PRO A 93 3.14 -4.49 -12.33
N ILE A 94 2.52 -5.42 -11.62
CA ILE A 94 3.16 -6.42 -10.75
C ILE A 94 2.52 -7.77 -10.99
N GLN A 95 3.24 -8.83 -10.66
CA GLN A 95 2.64 -10.15 -10.52
C GLN A 95 2.75 -10.57 -9.07
N TRP A 96 1.63 -10.91 -8.45
CA TRP A 96 1.62 -11.42 -7.09
C TRP A 96 0.68 -12.62 -7.02
N ASN A 97 1.22 -13.75 -6.60
CA ASN A 97 0.47 -15.00 -6.44
C ASN A 97 0.93 -15.72 -5.17
N ALA A 98 0.45 -16.94 -4.94
CA ALA A 98 0.77 -17.72 -3.75
C ALA A 98 2.27 -18.05 -3.57
N SER A 99 3.07 -18.01 -4.63
CA SER A 99 4.48 -18.38 -4.59
C SER A 99 5.41 -17.18 -4.71
N GLN A 100 5.05 -16.18 -5.52
CA GLN A 100 5.97 -15.09 -5.82
C GLN A 100 5.33 -13.70 -5.88
N VAL A 101 6.15 -12.70 -5.56
CA VAL A 101 5.97 -11.29 -5.89
C VAL A 101 6.98 -10.96 -7.00
N ALA A 102 6.54 -10.40 -8.12
CA ALA A 102 7.40 -9.96 -9.21
C ALA A 102 7.09 -8.54 -9.66
N ILE A 103 8.14 -7.73 -9.80
CA ILE A 103 8.09 -6.35 -10.27
C ILE A 103 9.44 -5.99 -10.88
N ALA A 104 9.44 -5.18 -11.95
CA ALA A 104 10.67 -4.69 -12.59
C ALA A 104 11.68 -5.80 -12.99
N GLY A 105 11.17 -6.98 -13.37
CA GLY A 105 12.01 -8.13 -13.76
C GLY A 105 12.69 -8.87 -12.61
N LYS A 106 12.35 -8.56 -11.34
CA LYS A 106 12.83 -9.26 -10.15
C LYS A 106 11.70 -10.05 -9.49
N GLU A 107 12.05 -11.17 -8.88
CA GLU A 107 11.12 -12.09 -8.22
C GLU A 107 11.52 -12.32 -6.76
N TYR A 108 10.54 -12.43 -5.88
CA TYR A 108 10.69 -12.62 -4.44
C TYR A 108 9.68 -13.67 -3.93
N ASP A 109 10.02 -14.40 -2.87
CA ASP A 109 9.11 -15.39 -2.26
C ASP A 109 7.93 -14.69 -1.56
N ALA A 110 6.70 -14.98 -2.00
CA ALA A 110 5.47 -14.38 -1.46
C ALA A 110 5.18 -14.76 0.01
N LYS A 111 5.86 -15.78 0.56
CA LYS A 111 5.74 -16.15 1.98
C LYS A 111 6.42 -15.16 2.91
N SER A 112 7.48 -14.51 2.43
CA SER A 112 8.32 -13.60 3.20
C SER A 112 8.29 -12.16 2.67
N HIS A 113 7.81 -11.94 1.46
CA HIS A 113 7.81 -10.61 0.85
C HIS A 113 6.40 -10.10 0.55
N VAL A 114 6.20 -8.81 0.78
CA VAL A 114 4.94 -8.11 0.50
C VAL A 114 5.21 -6.91 -0.43
N PRO A 115 4.45 -6.73 -1.52
CA PRO A 115 4.51 -5.53 -2.32
C PRO A 115 3.72 -4.39 -1.66
N THR A 116 4.32 -3.21 -1.64
CA THR A 116 3.68 -1.95 -1.29
C THR A 116 3.77 -1.02 -2.49
N LEU A 117 2.67 -0.39 -2.90
CA LEU A 117 2.69 0.48 -4.08
C LEU A 117 1.51 1.43 -4.13
N ILE A 118 1.60 2.45 -4.98
CA ILE A 118 0.51 3.30 -5.43
C ILE A 118 0.31 3.16 -6.94
N TYR A 119 -0.95 3.15 -7.40
CA TYR A 119 -1.26 3.09 -8.83
C TYR A 119 -2.61 3.75 -9.15
N PRO A 120 -2.84 4.29 -10.36
CA PRO A 120 -4.15 4.74 -10.79
C PRO A 120 -5.16 3.60 -10.69
N ASN A 121 -6.22 3.78 -9.93
CA ASN A 121 -7.20 2.73 -9.66
C ASN A 121 -7.81 2.22 -10.98
N PRO A 122 -7.62 0.94 -11.35
CA PRO A 122 -8.18 0.39 -12.59
C PRO A 122 -9.72 0.42 -12.66
N LEU A 123 -10.41 0.57 -11.52
CA LEU A 123 -11.85 0.73 -11.42
C LEU A 123 -12.29 2.20 -11.48
N ASN A 124 -11.37 3.14 -11.20
CA ASN A 124 -11.60 4.58 -11.30
C ASN A 124 -10.27 5.33 -11.56
N PRO A 125 -9.87 5.55 -12.83
CA PRO A 125 -8.56 6.13 -13.16
C PRO A 125 -8.35 7.60 -12.72
N ARG A 126 -9.34 8.21 -12.06
CA ARG A 126 -9.24 9.54 -11.42
C ARG A 126 -8.84 9.45 -9.94
N ARG A 127 -8.62 8.25 -9.42
CA ARG A 127 -8.27 7.94 -8.03
C ARG A 127 -7.10 6.96 -7.99
N TYR A 128 -6.47 6.83 -6.84
CA TYR A 128 -5.48 5.81 -6.55
C TYR A 128 -6.07 4.54 -5.94
N VAL A 129 -5.36 3.44 -6.17
CA VAL A 129 -5.23 2.35 -5.21
C VAL A 129 -3.84 2.40 -4.59
N VAL A 130 -3.75 2.07 -3.31
CA VAL A 130 -2.50 1.77 -2.60
C VAL A 130 -2.59 0.34 -2.11
N LEU A 131 -1.54 -0.46 -2.29
CA LEU A 131 -1.44 -1.79 -1.68
C LEU A 131 -0.55 -1.72 -0.45
N ASN A 132 -1.03 -2.28 0.67
CA ASN A 132 -0.26 -2.60 1.87
C ASN A 132 0.62 -1.45 2.39
N SER A 133 0.12 -0.21 2.36
CA SER A 133 0.90 0.94 2.82
C SER A 133 0.03 2.07 3.36
N GLY A 134 0.62 2.86 4.25
CA GLY A 134 0.09 4.10 4.81
C GLY A 134 0.95 5.31 4.42
N PRO A 135 0.86 6.43 5.14
CA PRO A 135 1.93 7.41 5.17
C PRO A 135 3.25 6.73 5.51
N THR A 136 4.31 7.01 4.75
CA THR A 136 5.53 6.19 4.79
C THR A 136 6.56 6.71 5.79
N PHE A 137 6.34 7.90 6.36
CA PHE A 137 7.10 8.37 7.50
C PHE A 137 6.62 7.74 8.80
N ARG A 138 7.58 7.27 9.58
CA ARG A 138 7.38 6.62 10.88
C ARG A 138 8.01 7.43 12.03
N GLU A 139 8.03 6.87 13.23
CA GLU A 139 8.41 7.52 14.49
C GLU A 139 9.77 8.22 14.45
N ALA A 140 10.75 7.70 13.70
CA ALA A 140 12.06 8.34 13.50
C ALA A 140 11.95 9.76 12.90
N HIS A 141 10.80 10.11 12.34
CA HIS A 141 10.52 11.37 11.67
C HIS A 141 9.63 12.32 12.48
N ASP A 142 9.33 12.00 13.74
CA ASP A 142 8.42 12.80 14.56
C ASP A 142 9.06 14.04 15.20
N ARG A 143 10.39 14.13 15.18
CA ARG A 143 11.12 15.25 15.81
C ARG A 143 10.67 16.61 15.27
N THR A 144 10.33 16.67 13.98
CA THR A 144 9.82 17.88 13.34
C THR A 144 8.99 17.50 12.12
N ASN A 145 7.95 18.27 11.84
CA ASN A 145 7.10 18.06 10.66
C ASN A 145 7.87 18.15 9.33
N SER A 146 9.04 18.80 9.28
CA SER A 146 9.87 18.84 8.06
C SER A 146 10.46 17.47 7.69
N LEU A 147 10.51 16.53 8.63
CA LEU A 147 10.92 15.15 8.38
C LEU A 147 9.76 14.24 7.96
N GLN A 148 8.50 14.71 8.05
CA GLN A 148 7.30 13.95 7.68
C GLN A 148 7.01 14.05 6.17
N ASN A 149 8.04 13.85 5.36
CA ASN A 149 7.97 13.73 3.91
C ASN A 149 7.93 12.25 3.48
N PRO A 150 7.53 11.92 2.24
CA PRO A 150 7.51 10.55 1.75
C PRO A 150 8.88 9.86 1.89
N LYS A 151 8.88 8.61 2.36
CA LYS A 151 10.05 7.75 2.61
C LYS A 151 10.15 6.55 1.68
N LEU A 152 9.04 6.19 1.02
CA LEU A 152 9.04 5.22 -0.07
C LEU A 152 8.64 5.92 -1.39
N PRO A 153 9.13 5.40 -2.54
CA PRO A 153 8.77 5.91 -3.86
C PRO A 153 7.38 5.37 -4.27
N ASP A 154 7.13 5.16 -5.55
CA ASP A 154 5.83 4.67 -6.02
C ASP A 154 5.57 3.21 -5.63
N TRP A 155 6.63 2.41 -5.46
CA TRP A 155 6.54 1.01 -5.07
C TRP A 155 7.78 0.55 -4.30
N ALA A 156 7.58 -0.43 -3.41
CA ALA A 156 8.64 -1.15 -2.73
C ALA A 156 8.23 -2.59 -2.43
N VAL A 157 9.20 -3.49 -2.37
CA VAL A 157 9.03 -4.85 -1.85
C VAL A 157 9.68 -4.90 -0.48
N LEU A 158 8.91 -5.33 0.52
CA LEU A 158 9.37 -5.45 1.90
C LEU A 158 9.57 -6.93 2.26
N ASP A 159 10.69 -7.26 2.91
CA ASP A 159 10.90 -8.55 3.58
C ASP A 159 10.34 -8.48 5.01
N MET A 160 9.30 -9.27 5.25
CA MET A 160 8.55 -9.38 6.50
C MET A 160 9.27 -10.18 7.58
N ASN A 161 10.40 -10.85 7.26
CA ASN A 161 11.21 -11.53 8.28
C ASN A 161 11.94 -10.54 9.18
N GLN A 162 12.17 -9.31 8.70
CA GLN A 162 12.62 -8.22 9.54
C GLN A 162 11.39 -7.48 10.07
N PRO A 163 11.19 -7.42 11.40
CA PRO A 163 10.07 -6.71 11.97
C PRO A 163 10.16 -5.21 11.64
N PRO A 164 9.02 -4.51 11.53
CA PRO A 164 8.99 -3.06 11.39
C PRO A 164 9.71 -2.36 12.54
N ASN A 165 10.22 -1.18 12.24
CA ASN A 165 10.88 -0.30 13.19
C ASN A 165 10.41 1.15 12.98
N ASP A 166 11.09 2.08 13.63
CA ASP A 166 10.76 3.50 13.61
C ASP A 166 11.02 4.17 12.24
N GLU A 167 11.65 3.47 11.29
CA GLU A 167 11.97 3.98 9.95
C GLU A 167 11.14 3.31 8.85
N PHE A 168 10.96 1.99 8.90
CA PHE A 168 10.34 1.19 7.84
C PHE A 168 9.36 0.13 8.36
N ALA A 169 8.36 -0.19 7.53
CA ALA A 169 7.35 -1.24 7.74
C ALA A 169 7.89 -2.68 7.53
N GLY A 170 9.20 -2.88 7.65
CA GLY A 170 9.92 -4.09 7.24
C GLY A 170 11.17 -3.73 6.44
N ARG A 171 12.00 -4.71 6.10
CA ARG A 171 13.22 -4.44 5.33
C ARG A 171 12.87 -4.13 3.88
N VAL A 172 13.20 -2.94 3.40
CA VAL A 172 13.09 -2.60 1.98
C VAL A 172 14.15 -3.38 1.21
N VAL A 173 13.73 -4.37 0.42
CA VAL A 173 14.66 -5.17 -0.43
C VAL A 173 14.76 -4.62 -1.85
N GLU A 174 13.74 -3.89 -2.30
CA GLU A 174 13.74 -3.17 -3.56
C GLU A 174 12.72 -2.04 -3.52
N ALA A 175 13.01 -0.94 -4.21
CA ALA A 175 12.09 0.19 -4.34
C ALA A 175 12.38 1.02 -5.59
N GLY A 176 11.32 1.56 -6.20
CA GLY A 176 11.46 2.35 -7.41
C GLY A 176 10.26 3.26 -7.71
N PHE A 177 10.43 4.07 -8.74
CA PHE A 177 9.37 4.87 -9.32
C PHE A 177 8.84 4.17 -10.57
N PHE A 178 7.54 4.32 -10.83
CA PHE A 178 7.01 4.08 -12.15
C PHE A 178 7.35 5.27 -13.07
N ASP A 179 7.54 5.02 -14.35
CA ASP A 179 7.72 6.08 -15.33
C ASP A 179 6.44 6.91 -15.56
N GLU A 180 6.52 7.85 -16.49
CA GLU A 180 5.41 8.68 -16.92
C GLU A 180 4.21 7.88 -17.47
N HIS A 181 4.38 6.61 -17.83
CA HIS A 181 3.33 5.70 -18.30
C HIS A 181 2.92 4.66 -17.24
N TRP A 182 3.32 4.86 -15.98
CA TRP A 182 3.08 3.96 -14.88
C TRP A 182 3.69 2.55 -15.05
N GLN A 183 4.80 2.44 -15.80
CA GLN A 183 5.53 1.19 -15.96
C GLN A 183 6.74 1.11 -15.02
N PRO A 184 7.00 -0.06 -14.41
CA PRO A 184 8.17 -0.27 -13.58
C PRO A 184 9.40 -0.40 -14.48
N HIS A 185 10.49 0.22 -14.06
CA HIS A 185 11.79 0.06 -14.71
C HIS A 185 12.77 -0.56 -13.71
N GLY A 186 13.52 -1.55 -14.18
CA GLY A 186 14.67 -2.04 -13.44
C GLY A 186 15.73 -0.94 -13.39
N LYS A 187 16.46 -0.85 -12.27
CA LYS A 187 17.71 -0.08 -12.23
C LYS A 187 18.77 -0.72 -13.11
#